data_AF-A0A1R1PPE3-F1
#
_entry.id   AF-A0A1R1PPE3-F1
#
_cell.length_a   1.000
_cell.length_b   1.000
_cell.length_c   1.000
_cell.angle_alpha   90.00
_cell.angle_beta   90.00
_cell.angle_gamma   90.00
#
_symmetry.space_group_name_H-M   'P 1'
#
loop_
_entity.id
_entity.type
_entity.pdbx_description
1 polymer ?
#
loop_
_entity_poly.entity_id
_entity_poly.type
_entity_poly.pdbx_seq_one_letter_code
_entity_poly.pdbx_strand_id
1 'polypeptide(L)'
;MNLGISHNFAHIEFDKLELPTAMYVDYVRLYQHPDRIRLSCDPPDRPTSQYIIDHPLAYYNYKNRSWRTATYKPPEYSLDAVCNAKK
;
A
#
# COMPACT_ATOMS: atom_id res chain seq x y z
N MET A 1 5.59 9.50 1.02
CA MET A 1 6.42 10.49 0.29
C MET A 1 6.75 9.90 -1.06
N ASN A 2 6.74 10.68 -2.14
CA ASN A 2 6.94 10.17 -3.50
C ASN A 2 7.80 11.18 -4.29
N LEU A 3 8.82 10.68 -5.00
CA LEU A 3 9.53 11.39 -6.06
C LEU A 3 9.25 10.61 -7.35
N GLY A 4 8.28 11.07 -8.13
CA GLY A 4 7.74 10.31 -9.24
C GLY A 4 7.20 11.21 -10.34
N ILE A 5 7.18 10.67 -11.56
CA ILE A 5 6.81 11.38 -12.78
C ILE A 5 5.69 10.61 -13.46
N SER A 6 4.60 11.29 -13.81
CA SER A 6 3.47 10.72 -14.55
C SER A 6 2.74 11.81 -15.33
N HIS A 7 2.37 11.53 -16.58
CA HIS A 7 1.52 12.42 -17.38
C HIS A 7 0.13 12.65 -16.75
N ASN A 8 -0.30 11.78 -15.83
CA ASN A 8 -1.55 11.96 -15.08
C ASN A 8 -1.41 12.95 -13.91
N PHE A 9 -0.19 13.34 -13.53
CA PHE A 9 0.05 14.34 -12.48
C PHE A 9 0.19 15.75 -13.09
N ALA A 10 0.95 15.87 -14.17
CA ALA A 10 1.18 17.13 -14.90
C ALA A 10 1.77 16.86 -16.30
N HIS A 11 1.84 17.90 -17.14
CA HIS A 11 2.62 17.88 -18.37
C HIS A 11 4.13 17.75 -18.03
N ILE A 12 4.89 17.04 -18.87
CA ILE A 12 6.30 16.72 -18.62
C ILE A 12 7.16 17.23 -19.76
N GLU A 13 8.12 18.12 -19.44
CA GLU A 13 9.13 18.64 -20.37
C GLU A 13 10.45 17.89 -20.15
N PHE A 14 10.59 16.71 -20.79
CA PHE A 14 11.72 15.81 -20.55
C PHE A 14 13.09 16.39 -20.91
N ASP A 15 13.14 17.30 -21.89
CA ASP A 15 14.33 18.02 -22.32
C ASP A 15 14.87 19.00 -21.27
N LYS A 16 14.03 19.39 -20.31
CA LYS A 16 14.38 20.29 -19.20
C LYS A 16 14.67 19.56 -17.89
N LEU A 17 14.53 18.24 -17.85
CA LEU A 17 14.75 17.44 -16.64
C LEU A 17 16.23 17.07 -16.48
N GLU A 18 16.77 17.34 -15.30
CA GLU A 18 18.10 16.85 -14.91
C GLU A 18 17.95 15.51 -14.18
N LEU A 19 18.47 14.45 -14.78
CA LEU A 19 18.44 13.09 -14.23
C LEU A 19 19.87 12.53 -14.10
N PRO A 20 20.18 11.76 -13.02
CA PRO A 20 19.29 11.41 -11.92
C PRO A 20 19.08 12.60 -10.95
N THR A 21 17.88 12.70 -10.38
CA THR A 21 17.55 13.68 -9.34
C THR A 21 17.23 12.98 -8.01
N ALA A 22 17.35 13.71 -6.91
CA ALA A 22 17.18 13.17 -5.56
C ALA A 22 16.25 14.05 -4.72
N MET A 23 15.44 13.39 -3.89
CA MET A 23 14.61 14.03 -2.86
C MET A 23 15.19 13.66 -1.50
N TYR A 24 15.69 14.66 -0.78
CA TYR A 24 16.28 14.48 0.54
C TYR A 24 15.24 14.69 1.64
N VAL A 25 15.31 13.88 2.70
CA VAL A 25 14.38 13.91 3.83
C VAL A 25 15.19 13.81 5.11
N ASP A 26 15.24 14.90 5.88
CA ASP A 26 16.07 14.94 7.09
C ASP A 26 15.43 14.19 8.27
N TYR A 27 14.12 14.32 8.44
CA TYR A 27 13.41 13.61 9.49
C TYR A 27 11.92 13.45 9.18
N VAL A 28 11.33 12.42 9.79
CA VAL A 28 9.88 12.17 9.80
C VAL A 28 9.44 12.12 11.25
N ARG A 29 8.34 12.80 11.58
CA ARG A 29 7.67 12.69 12.88
C ARG A 29 6.28 12.12 12.67
N LEU A 30 5.93 11.11 13.46
CA LEU A 30 4.60 10.49 13.45
C LEU A 30 3.95 10.74 14.80
N TYR A 31 2.81 11.44 14.80
CA TYR A 31 1.98 11.65 15.97
C TYR A 31 0.73 10.79 15.85
N GLN A 32 0.46 9.98 16.88
CA GLN A 32 -0.73 9.13 16.95
C GLN A 32 -1.59 9.57 18.12
N HIS A 33 -2.90 9.34 18.01
CA HIS A 33 -3.81 9.53 19.13
C HIS A 33 -3.42 8.58 20.28
N PRO A 34 -3.36 9.04 21.55
CA PRO A 34 -2.84 8.25 22.66
C PRO A 34 -3.60 6.93 22.85
N ASP A 35 -4.91 6.94 22.62
CA ASP A 35 -5.76 5.75 22.77
C ASP A 35 -5.80 4.83 21.54
N ARG A 36 -5.11 5.18 20.44
CA ARG A 36 -5.20 4.46 19.15
C ARG A 36 -3.83 4.30 18.50
N ILE A 37 -2.87 3.83 19.28
CA ILE A 37 -1.51 3.53 18.79
C ILE A 37 -1.54 2.22 18.00
N ARG A 38 -1.08 2.27 16.74
CA ARG A 38 -0.86 1.10 15.89
C ARG A 38 0.48 1.23 15.19
N LEU A 39 1.46 0.46 15.66
CA LEU A 39 2.83 0.44 15.11
C LEU A 39 3.13 -0.79 14.25
N SER A 40 2.23 -1.77 14.22
CA SER A 40 2.41 -3.02 13.47
C SER A 40 1.64 -3.00 12.15
N CYS A 41 2.25 -3.58 11.11
CA CYS A 41 1.56 -3.94 9.86
C CYS A 41 0.72 -5.22 10.00
N ASP A 42 0.78 -5.87 11.16
CA ASP A 42 0.05 -7.09 11.50
C ASP A 42 -0.80 -6.88 12.76
N PRO A 43 -1.87 -6.07 12.70
CA PRO A 43 -2.74 -5.85 13.84
C PRO A 43 -3.66 -7.08 14.08
N PRO A 44 -4.06 -7.37 15.33
CA PRO A 44 -4.87 -8.56 15.64
C PRO A 44 -6.22 -8.61 14.92
N ASP A 45 -6.80 -7.46 14.58
CA ASP A 45 -8.07 -7.37 13.86
C ASP A 45 -7.92 -7.43 12.33
N ARG A 46 -6.68 -7.37 11.80
CA ARG A 46 -6.34 -7.59 10.39
C ARG A 46 -4.96 -8.29 10.32
N PRO A 47 -4.89 -9.59 10.64
CA PRO A 47 -3.63 -10.32 10.68
C PRO A 47 -3.09 -10.54 9.26
N THR A 48 -2.33 -9.56 8.78
CA THR A 48 -1.78 -9.48 7.44
C THR A 48 -0.76 -10.58 7.20
N SER A 49 0.08 -10.89 8.20
CA SER A 49 1.07 -11.95 8.09
C SER A 49 0.42 -13.31 7.90
N GLN A 50 -0.60 -13.63 8.70
CA GLN A 50 -1.35 -14.88 8.53
C GLN A 50 -2.06 -14.93 7.17
N TYR A 51 -2.69 -13.83 6.76
CA TYR A 51 -3.36 -13.76 5.46
C TYR A 51 -2.40 -14.04 4.29
N ILE A 52 -1.17 -13.52 4.33
CA ILE A 52 -0.13 -13.81 3.32
C ILE A 52 0.26 -15.28 3.33
N ILE A 53 0.45 -15.86 4.52
CA ILE A 53 0.80 -17.29 4.71
C ILE A 53 -0.29 -18.20 4.16
N ASP A 54 -1.56 -17.82 4.29
CA ASP A 54 -2.70 -18.58 3.77
C ASP A 54 -2.87 -18.44 2.25
N HIS A 55 -2.23 -17.45 1.62
CA HIS A 55 -2.34 -17.15 0.18
C HIS A 55 -0.97 -17.12 -0.55
N PRO A 56 -0.11 -18.14 -0.41
CA PRO A 56 1.27 -18.09 -0.88
C PRO A 56 1.38 -17.95 -2.41
N LEU A 57 0.41 -18.47 -3.18
CA LEU A 57 0.40 -18.33 -4.64
C LEU A 57 0.16 -16.89 -5.10
N ALA A 58 -0.49 -16.05 -4.28
CA ALA A 58 -0.70 -14.65 -4.59
C ALA A 58 0.52 -13.78 -4.21
N TYR A 59 1.22 -14.15 -3.14
CA TYR A 59 2.27 -13.30 -2.55
C TYR A 59 3.70 -13.75 -2.83
N TYR A 60 3.93 -15.03 -3.11
CA TYR A 60 5.27 -15.59 -3.35
C TYR A 60 5.51 -16.03 -4.80
N ASN A 61 4.55 -15.82 -5.71
CA ASN A 61 4.71 -16.11 -7.12
C ASN A 61 4.45 -14.88 -7.99
N TYR A 62 5.53 -14.27 -8.48
CA TYR A 62 5.49 -13.08 -9.33
C TYR A 62 4.72 -13.27 -10.65
N LYS A 63 4.53 -14.50 -11.11
CA LYS A 63 3.79 -14.79 -12.36
C LYS A 63 2.28 -14.60 -12.18
N ASN A 64 1.77 -14.70 -10.95
CA ASN A 64 0.36 -14.52 -10.65
C ASN A 64 0.06 -13.04 -10.42
N ARG A 65 -0.58 -12.40 -11.41
CA ARG A 65 -0.89 -10.96 -11.37
C ARG A 65 -2.34 -10.64 -11.01
N SER A 66 -3.12 -11.66 -10.64
CA SER A 66 -4.51 -11.54 -10.24
C SER A 66 -4.89 -12.65 -9.26
N TRP A 67 -5.95 -12.41 -8.47
CA TRP A 67 -6.55 -13.42 -7.59
C TRP A 67 -6.98 -14.67 -8.36
N ARG A 68 -7.60 -14.47 -9.54
CA ARG A 68 -8.01 -15.57 -10.43
C ARG A 68 -6.82 -16.43 -10.85
N THR A 69 -5.71 -15.83 -11.25
CA THR A 69 -4.49 -16.56 -11.63
C THR A 69 -3.83 -17.26 -10.43
N ALA A 70 -3.99 -16.72 -9.23
CA ALA A 70 -3.54 -17.35 -7.99
C ALA A 70 -4.54 -18.38 -7.43
N THR A 71 -5.64 -18.68 -8.14
CA THR A 71 -6.70 -19.63 -7.76
C THR A 71 -7.45 -19.28 -6.47
N TYR A 72 -7.46 -18.00 -6.08
CA TYR A 72 -8.20 -17.49 -4.92
C TYR A 72 -9.37 -16.60 -5.35
N LYS A 73 -10.38 -16.51 -4.50
CA LYS A 73 -11.40 -15.46 -4.63
C LYS A 73 -10.78 -14.11 -4.26
N PRO A 74 -11.13 -13.02 -4.96
CA PRO A 74 -10.71 -11.70 -4.53
C PRO A 74 -11.25 -11.40 -3.12
N PRO A 75 -10.50 -10.67 -2.28
CA PRO A 75 -10.99 -10.25 -0.97
C PRO A 75 -12.23 -9.37 -1.15
N GLU A 76 -13.14 -9.47 -0.18
CA GLU A 76 -14.32 -8.62 -0.16
C GLU A 76 -13.90 -7.15 -0.01
N TYR A 77 -14.52 -6.28 -0.79
CA TYR A 77 -14.34 -4.84 -0.72
C TYR A 77 -15.68 -4.16 -0.95
N SER A 78 -15.81 -2.94 -0.43
CA SER A 78 -16.97 -2.10 -0.70
C SER A 78 -16.54 -0.65 -0.75
N LEU A 79 -17.03 0.07 -1.76
CA LEU A 79 -16.80 1.49 -1.93
C LEU A 79 -17.84 2.32 -1.16
N ASP A 80 -19.01 1.73 -0.90
CA ASP A 80 -20.14 2.38 -0.23
C ASP A 80 -20.28 1.94 1.24
N ALA A 81 -19.45 1.00 1.71
CA ALA A 81 -19.51 0.54 3.08
C ALA A 81 -19.10 1.65 4.04
N VAL A 82 -20.01 1.99 4.94
CA VAL A 82 -19.69 2.75 6.15
C VAL A 82 -18.76 1.87 6.99
N CYS A 83 -17.49 2.26 7.07
CA CYS A 83 -16.53 1.66 7.99
C CYS A 83 -16.95 1.95 9.42
N ASN A 84 -17.80 1.08 9.98
CA ASN A 84 -18.13 1.07 11.38
C ASN A 84 -16.91 0.52 12.14
N ALA A 85 -15.93 1.39 12.41
CA ALA A 85 -14.86 1.07 13.34
C ALA A 85 -15.53 0.66 14.65
N LYS A 86 -15.46 -0.63 14.99
CA LYS A 86 -15.88 -1.09 16.32
C LYS A 86 -15.07 -0.29 17.33
N LYS A 87 -15.78 0.49 18.16
CA LYS A 87 -15.22 1.22 19.30
C LYS A 87 -14.50 0.27 20.23
#